data_AF-A0A0A0NQN8-F1
#
_entry.id   AF-A0A0A0NQN8-F1
#
_cell.length_a   1.000
_cell.length_b   1.000
_cell.length_c   1.000
_cell.angle_alpha   90.00
_cell.angle_beta   90.00
_cell.angle_gamma   90.00
#
_symmetry.space_group_name_H-M   'P 1'
#
loop_
_entity.id
_entity.type
_entity.pdbx_description
1 polymer ?
#
loop_
_entity_poly.entity_id
_entity_poly.type
_entity_poly.pdbx_seq_one_letter_code
_entity_poly.pdbx_strand_id
1 'polypeptide(L)'
;MRDAIAHILLWVLHLFVPQTRRRGPGRHSAEHFATVTAMSPAPHRHQPWTGPSSEDARAIFRADVSHLTPEQRERHWAAAFAEIGVEYPYRYEGDHFAALAASA
;
A
#
# COMPACT_ATOMS: atom_id res chain seq x y z
N MET A 1 18.87 -35.38 -2.61
CA MET A 1 19.28 -35.05 -1.22
C MET A 1 18.44 -33.93 -0.61
N ARG A 2 18.30 -32.77 -1.28
CA ARG A 2 17.47 -31.65 -0.78
C ARG A 2 16.01 -32.04 -0.54
N ASP A 3 15.45 -32.89 -1.42
CA ASP A 3 14.07 -33.34 -1.28
C ASP A 3 13.85 -34.25 -0.06
N ALA A 4 14.82 -35.09 0.28
CA ALA A 4 14.73 -35.95 1.47
C ALA A 4 14.75 -35.13 2.76
N ILE A 5 15.59 -34.10 2.82
CA ILE A 5 15.65 -33.17 3.96
C ILE A 5 14.33 -32.41 4.08
N ALA A 6 13.78 -31.91 2.97
CA ALA A 6 12.50 -31.20 2.96
C ALA A 6 11.34 -32.10 3.43
N HIS A 7 11.31 -33.37 3.00
CA HIS A 7 10.29 -34.32 3.43
C HIS A 7 10.38 -34.62 4.93
N ILE A 8 11.58 -34.83 5.47
CA ILE A 8 11.79 -35.08 6.90
C ILE A 8 11.35 -33.87 7.74
N LEU A 9 11.73 -32.65 7.33
CA LEU A 9 11.35 -31.43 8.03
C LEU A 9 9.83 -31.20 8.01
N LEU A 10 9.18 -31.44 6.87
CA LEU A 10 7.72 -31.38 6.76
C LEU A 10 7.04 -32.41 7.67
N TRP A 11 7.58 -33.63 7.75
CA TRP A 11 7.02 -34.70 8.58
C TRP A 11 7.08 -34.35 10.07
N VAL A 12 8.23 -33.85 10.53
CA VAL A 12 8.40 -33.37 11.91
C VAL A 12 7.46 -32.21 12.19
N LEU A 13 7.39 -31.21 11.31
CA LEU A 13 6.50 -30.06 11.49
C LEU A 13 5.01 -30.47 11.57
N HIS A 14 4.61 -31.49 10.81
CA HIS A 14 3.24 -32.01 10.81
C HIS A 14 2.86 -32.74 12.12
N LEU A 15 3.82 -33.33 12.82
CA LEU A 15 3.64 -33.96 14.12
C LEU A 15 3.45 -32.92 15.24
N PHE A 16 4.21 -31.83 15.20
CA PHE A 16 4.24 -30.85 16.29
C PHE A 16 3.21 -29.73 16.16
N VAL A 17 2.68 -29.48 14.96
CA VAL A 17 1.78 -28.35 14.72
C VAL A 17 0.49 -28.79 14.01
N PRO A 18 -0.58 -29.18 14.74
CA PRO A 18 -1.86 -29.55 14.14
C PRO A 18 -2.50 -28.41 13.32
N GLN A 19 -2.08 -27.16 13.53
CA GLN A 19 -2.49 -25.99 12.75
C GLN A 19 -1.88 -25.94 11.33
N THR A 20 -0.87 -26.77 11.02
CA THR A 20 -0.29 -26.87 9.66
C THR A 20 -1.12 -27.76 8.74
N ARG A 21 -2.12 -28.49 9.27
CA ARG A 21 -3.17 -29.08 8.44
C ARG A 21 -4.03 -27.95 7.87
N ARG A 22 -3.56 -27.37 6.76
CA ARG A 22 -4.37 -26.43 5.96
C ARG A 22 -5.65 -27.17 5.56
N ARG A 23 -6.76 -26.78 6.17
CA ARG A 23 -8.10 -27.28 5.84
C ARG A 23 -8.63 -26.76 4.50
N GLY A 24 -7.85 -25.94 3.80
CA GLY A 24 -8.27 -25.36 2.54
C GLY A 24 -7.12 -25.01 1.61
N PRO A 25 -7.44 -24.78 0.33
CA PRO A 25 -6.50 -24.42 -0.71
C PRO A 25 -5.64 -23.22 -0.31
N GLY A 26 -4.35 -23.31 -0.60
CA GLY A 26 -3.42 -22.22 -0.35
C GLY A 26 -3.68 -21.02 -1.24
N ARG A 27 -3.24 -19.82 -0.82
CA ARG A 27 -3.34 -18.57 -1.60
C ARG A 27 -2.68 -18.62 -3.00
N HIS A 28 -1.85 -19.63 -3.26
CA HIS A 28 -1.20 -19.87 -4.55
C HIS A 28 -1.63 -21.18 -5.21
N SER A 29 -2.67 -21.82 -4.69
CA SER A 29 -3.23 -23.04 -5.28
C SER A 29 -4.14 -22.69 -6.45
N ALA A 30 -4.19 -23.57 -7.45
CA ALA A 30 -5.08 -23.43 -8.60
C ALA A 30 -6.56 -23.31 -8.18
N GLU A 31 -6.97 -24.00 -7.13
CA GLU A 31 -8.32 -23.95 -6.55
C GLU A 31 -8.66 -22.55 -5.98
N HIS A 32 -7.69 -21.87 -5.36
CA HIS A 32 -7.86 -20.50 -4.90
C HIS A 32 -8.07 -19.55 -6.08
N PHE A 33 -7.29 -19.70 -7.16
CA PHE A 33 -7.48 -18.92 -8.38
C PHE A 33 -8.80 -19.22 -9.10
N ALA A 34 -9.23 -20.49 -9.11
CA ALA A 34 -10.52 -20.87 -9.66
C ALA A 34 -11.68 -20.22 -8.87
N THR A 35 -11.55 -20.16 -7.54
CA THR A 35 -12.54 -19.50 -6.67
C THR A 35 -12.55 -17.98 -6.88
N VAL A 36 -11.37 -17.34 -6.97
CA VAL A 36 -11.25 -15.90 -7.27
C VAL A 36 -11.81 -15.56 -8.67
N THR A 37 -11.64 -16.45 -9.64
CA THR A 37 -12.16 -16.27 -11.00
C THR A 37 -13.68 -16.47 -11.06
N ALA A 38 -14.25 -17.30 -10.19
CA ALA A 38 -15.69 -17.52 -10.07
C ALA A 38 -16.41 -16.37 -9.34
N MET A 39 -15.69 -15.55 -8.57
CA MET A 39 -16.24 -14.29 -8.06
C MET A 39 -16.42 -13.32 -9.22
N SER A 40 -17.67 -12.86 -9.42
CA SER A 40 -18.05 -11.84 -10.41
C SER A 40 -16.99 -10.74 -10.52
N PRO A 41 -16.62 -10.28 -11.73
CA PRO A 41 -15.67 -9.19 -11.88
C PRO A 41 -16.13 -8.05 -10.99
N ALA A 42 -15.25 -7.64 -10.06
CA ALA A 42 -15.50 -6.47 -9.23
C ALA A 42 -15.97 -5.33 -10.15
N PRO A 43 -17.01 -4.56 -9.76
CA PRO A 43 -17.47 -3.46 -10.58
C PRO A 43 -16.26 -2.65 -10.98
N HIS A 44 -16.08 -2.55 -12.29
CA HIS A 44 -14.94 -1.91 -12.90
C HIS A 44 -14.81 -0.54 -12.25
N ARG A 45 -13.67 -0.29 -11.60
CA ARG A 45 -13.31 1.05 -11.12
C ARG A 45 -12.98 1.90 -12.35
N HIS A 46 -13.98 2.17 -13.18
CA HIS A 46 -13.90 3.03 -14.37
C HIS A 46 -13.90 4.50 -14.00
N GLN A 47 -13.84 4.85 -12.71
CA GLN A 47 -13.67 6.23 -12.34
C GLN A 47 -12.29 6.67 -12.86
N PRO A 48 -12.24 7.64 -13.79
CA PRO A 48 -10.97 8.16 -14.27
C PRO A 48 -10.18 8.63 -13.06
N TRP A 49 -8.89 8.30 -13.00
CA TRP A 49 -8.00 8.85 -11.99
C TRP A 49 -8.02 10.37 -12.10
N THR A 50 -8.51 11.05 -11.08
CA THR A 50 -8.61 12.52 -11.03
C THR A 50 -7.37 13.18 -10.44
N GLY A 51 -6.38 12.39 -10.04
CA GLY A 51 -5.14 12.90 -9.45
C GLY A 51 -4.07 13.22 -10.49
N PRO A 52 -2.88 13.66 -10.04
CA PRO A 52 -1.76 13.95 -10.92
C PRO A 52 -1.26 12.68 -11.61
N SER A 53 -0.62 12.83 -12.77
CA SER A 53 0.00 11.68 -13.41
C SER A 53 1.12 11.13 -12.52
N SER A 54 1.43 9.84 -12.67
CA SER A 54 2.52 9.23 -11.91
C SER A 54 3.88 9.85 -12.22
N GLU A 55 4.03 10.47 -13.39
CA GLU A 55 5.24 11.17 -13.80
C GLU A 55 5.38 12.48 -13.03
N ASP A 56 4.31 13.29 -12.99
CA ASP A 56 4.26 14.58 -12.27
C ASP A 56 4.53 14.39 -10.78
N ALA A 57 3.85 13.43 -10.14
CA ALA A 57 4.04 13.13 -8.73
C ALA A 57 5.49 12.72 -8.43
N ARG A 58 6.11 11.93 -9.31
CA ARG A 58 7.51 11.52 -9.14
C ARG A 58 8.49 12.66 -9.40
N ALA A 59 8.16 13.64 -10.24
CA ALA A 59 9.00 14.81 -10.46
C ALA A 59 9.07 15.65 -9.19
N ILE A 60 7.92 15.86 -8.52
CA ILE A 60 7.83 16.59 -7.25
C ILE A 60 8.67 15.90 -6.16
N PHE A 61 8.51 14.59 -5.97
CA PHE A 61 9.26 13.87 -4.93
C PHE A 61 10.76 13.73 -5.21
N ARG A 62 11.19 13.78 -6.49
CA ARG A 62 12.59 13.67 -6.89
C ARG A 62 13.30 15.02 -7.02
N ALA A 63 12.61 16.13 -6.78
CA ALA A 63 13.24 17.44 -6.69
C ALA A 63 14.40 17.41 -5.69
N ASP A 64 15.51 18.09 -6.00
CA ASP A 64 16.66 18.13 -5.09
C ASP A 64 16.37 19.06 -3.90
N VAL A 65 15.85 18.45 -2.84
CA VAL A 65 15.51 19.06 -1.56
C VAL A 65 16.40 18.52 -0.44
N SER A 66 17.57 17.99 -0.78
CA SER A 66 18.52 17.37 0.16
C SER A 66 19.02 18.34 1.24
N HIS A 67 19.05 19.63 0.93
CA HIS A 67 19.46 20.72 1.83
C HIS A 67 18.36 21.16 2.81
N LEU A 68 17.11 20.71 2.62
CA LEU A 68 15.97 21.10 3.47
C LEU A 68 15.83 20.17 4.68
N THR A 69 15.41 20.76 5.81
CA THR A 69 14.95 19.96 6.96
C THR A 69 13.74 19.10 6.58
N PRO A 70 13.41 18.04 7.34
CA PRO A 70 12.22 17.25 7.08
C PRO A 70 10.93 18.08 7.01
N GLU A 71 10.75 19.07 7.90
CA GLU A 71 9.55 19.92 7.88
C GLU A 71 9.50 20.83 6.66
N GLN A 72 10.65 21.40 6.27
CA GLN A 72 10.75 22.25 5.08
C GLN A 72 10.49 21.47 3.79
N ARG A 73 10.93 20.21 3.75
CA ARG A 73 10.70 19.30 2.64
C ARG A 73 9.21 18.98 2.46
N GLU A 74 8.54 18.71 3.56
CA GLU A 74 7.10 18.44 3.54
C GLU A 74 6.30 19.67 3.06
N ARG A 75 6.69 20.87 3.53
CA ARG A 75 6.11 22.14 3.03
C ARG A 75 6.38 22.36 1.55
N HIS A 76 7.57 22.02 1.09
CA HIS A 76 7.93 22.13 -0.32
C HIS A 76 7.06 21.22 -1.19
N TRP A 77 6.86 19.96 -0.80
CA TRP A 77 5.96 19.06 -1.51
C TRP A 77 4.52 19.53 -1.47
N ALA A 78 4.02 19.99 -0.32
CA ALA A 78 2.68 20.55 -0.19
C ALA A 78 2.46 21.72 -1.16
N ALA A 79 3.42 22.63 -1.26
CA ALA A 79 3.38 23.75 -2.20
C ALA A 79 3.38 23.26 -3.66
N ALA A 80 4.27 22.34 -4.02
CA ALA A 80 4.38 21.81 -5.37
C ALA A 80 3.12 21.04 -5.83
N PHE A 81 2.47 20.29 -4.93
CA PHE A 81 1.18 19.66 -5.22
C PHE A 81 0.05 20.69 -5.32
N ALA A 82 0.06 21.73 -4.50
CA ALA A 82 -0.93 22.81 -4.58
C ALA A 82 -0.83 23.60 -5.90
N GLU A 83 0.37 23.80 -6.44
CA GLU A 83 0.60 24.44 -7.75
C GLU A 83 -0.08 23.71 -8.91
N ILE A 84 -0.20 22.37 -8.82
CA ILE A 84 -0.90 21.54 -9.79
C ILE A 84 -2.37 21.28 -9.41
N GLY A 85 -2.89 21.99 -8.42
CA GLY A 85 -4.28 21.89 -7.96
C GLY A 85 -4.60 20.60 -7.19
N VAL A 86 -3.59 19.92 -6.66
CA VAL A 86 -3.74 18.67 -5.92
C VAL A 86 -3.61 18.95 -4.42
N GLU A 87 -4.65 18.62 -3.67
CA GLU A 87 -4.62 18.69 -2.21
C GLU A 87 -3.64 17.64 -1.67
N TYR A 88 -2.58 18.11 -1.02
CA TYR A 88 -1.57 17.26 -0.40
C TYR A 88 -1.81 17.21 1.11
N PRO A 89 -1.82 16.03 1.75
CA PRO A 89 -2.24 15.85 3.14
C PRO A 89 -1.20 16.30 4.17
N TYR A 90 -0.63 17.48 3.98
CA TYR A 90 0.28 18.11 4.92
C TYR A 90 -0.48 18.76 6.07
N ARG A 91 0.00 18.54 7.28
CA ARG A 91 -0.53 19.11 8.52
C ARG A 91 0.60 19.70 9.34
N TYR A 92 0.33 20.80 10.02
CA TYR A 92 1.29 21.44 10.92
C TYR A 92 0.59 21.91 12.19
N GLU A 93 1.37 22.08 13.25
CA GLU A 93 0.84 22.56 14.52
C GLU A 93 0.18 23.94 14.35
N GLY A 94 -1.10 24.03 14.69
CA GLY A 94 -1.89 25.24 14.50
C GLY A 94 -2.44 25.45 13.08
N ASP A 95 -2.46 24.42 12.23
CA ASP A 95 -3.10 24.55 10.92
C ASP A 95 -4.60 24.88 11.03
N HIS A 96 -5.10 25.56 10.00
CA HIS A 96 -6.48 26.06 10.00
C HIS A 96 -7.52 24.93 10.00
N PHE A 97 -7.17 23.73 9.52
CA PHE A 97 -8.08 22.58 9.55
C PHE A 97 -8.20 22.01 10.96
N ALA A 98 -7.12 21.99 11.74
CA ALA A 98 -7.12 21.62 13.15
C ALA A 98 -7.89 22.65 13.97
N ALA A 99 -7.73 23.94 13.68
CA ALA A 99 -8.52 25.01 14.31
C ALA A 99 -10.03 24.86 14.01
N LEU A 100 -10.40 24.57 12.76
CA LEU A 100 -11.79 24.31 12.37
C LEU A 100 -12.36 23.08 13.09
N ALA A 101 -11.61 21.98 13.17
CA ALA A 101 -12.02 20.77 13.87
C ALA A 101 -12.21 20.99 15.39
N ALA A 102 -11.43 21.88 16.00
CA ALA A 102 -11.56 22.23 17.42
C ALA A 102 -12.74 23.19 17.70
N SER A 103 -13.29 23.84 16.66
CA SER A 103 -14.42 24.76 16.75
C SER A 103 -15.79 24.13 16.45
N ALA A 104 -15.81 22.88 15.99
CA ALA A 104 -17.00 22.09 15.67
C ALA A 104 -17.42 21.20 16.85
#